data_AF-A0A5C6AFZ7-F1
#
_entry.id   AF-A0A5C6AFZ7-F1
#
_cell.length_a   1.000
_cell.length_b   1.000
_cell.length_c   1.000
_cell.angle_alpha   90.00
_cell.angle_beta   90.00
_cell.angle_gamma   90.00
#
_symmetry.space_group_name_H-M   'P 1'
#
loop_
_entity.id
_entity.type
_entity.pdbx_description
1 polymer ?
#
loop_
_entity_poly.entity_id
_entity_poly.type
_entity_poly.pdbx_seq_one_letter_code
_entity_poly.pdbx_strand_id
1 'polypeptide(L)'
;MLKNEDIFSRVVNCISATTRYPIVLLTEQADLENDLGIDSVKRLEIVVALEEAFGLRLSDRERDPSIRSIGDIARWIEEIVFSQGTENPVVADSVRQDRVPFPRGETATQPSRQLNDNTTRRESDFHRDPPQSISPPHFTPGTPPLENASVGKTLAGRVALVTGSGRGIGRVIARVLASKGATVIVNSFHSREAGEQTAAEINAQGGSAIHLWGSVANVGHLDQIFSQIKSRFGRLDILVCNASDGRIGAFMELTPDDWDRAFRTNVIGHHQCAVMASELMRGSGGGSIITMSAVGAKGWVDGLGSQGVVKAAVETMTRYLACELAPFGIRSNCVVGGPVYGDLLDKFPNARNAQDHWETHAPDGNLCSPLELANAIAFLVSDDASGINGSVWVVDHGFSAVANGQPKRVGEAKRVMSSR
;
A
#
# COMPACT_ATOMS: atom_id res chain seq x y z
N MET A 1 5.53 -34.75 -25.81
CA MET A 1 4.41 -34.06 -25.13
C MET A 1 4.88 -33.72 -23.74
N LEU A 2 4.98 -32.43 -23.41
CA LEU A 2 5.19 -31.99 -22.02
C LEU A 2 3.98 -32.49 -21.19
N LYS A 3 4.20 -33.09 -20.02
CA LYS A 3 3.10 -33.49 -19.12
C LYS A 3 2.54 -32.23 -18.42
N ASN A 4 1.28 -32.22 -18.00
CA ASN A 4 0.65 -31.07 -17.30
C ASN A 4 1.48 -30.54 -16.10
N GLU A 5 2.07 -31.44 -15.32
CA GLU A 5 2.91 -31.11 -14.15
C GLU A 5 4.21 -30.34 -14.53
N ASP A 6 4.64 -30.45 -15.79
CA ASP A 6 5.81 -29.78 -16.37
C ASP A 6 5.48 -28.34 -16.80
N ILE A 7 4.24 -28.09 -17.26
CA ILE A 7 3.81 -26.76 -17.75
C ILE A 7 3.65 -25.81 -16.56
N PHE A 8 2.87 -26.18 -15.54
CA PHE A 8 2.69 -25.33 -14.36
C PHE A 8 4.03 -24.99 -13.70
N SER A 9 4.89 -26.00 -13.50
CA SER A 9 6.22 -25.81 -12.91
C SER A 9 7.09 -24.86 -13.75
N ARG A 10 7.04 -24.96 -15.07
CA ARG A 10 7.79 -24.07 -15.98
C ARG A 10 7.22 -22.65 -16.01
N VAL A 11 5.90 -22.48 -15.95
CA VAL A 11 5.24 -21.18 -15.79
C VAL A 11 5.70 -20.52 -14.49
N VAL A 12 5.64 -21.25 -13.37
CA VAL A 12 6.07 -20.76 -12.06
C VAL A 12 7.55 -20.35 -12.07
N ASN A 13 8.43 -21.15 -12.66
CA ASN A 13 9.84 -20.81 -12.79
C ASN A 13 10.07 -19.55 -13.65
N CYS A 14 9.34 -19.42 -14.75
CA CYS A 14 9.39 -18.23 -15.61
C CYS A 14 8.94 -16.98 -14.85
N ILE A 15 7.78 -17.02 -14.20
CA ILE A 15 7.26 -15.91 -13.41
C ILE A 15 8.21 -15.57 -12.26
N SER A 16 8.76 -16.57 -11.58
CA SER A 16 9.76 -16.38 -10.51
C SER A 16 11.00 -15.65 -11.02
N ALA A 17 11.52 -16.03 -12.20
CA ALA A 17 12.67 -15.37 -12.81
C ALA A 17 12.37 -13.91 -13.19
N THR A 18 11.22 -13.64 -13.80
CA THR A 18 10.82 -12.30 -14.26
C THR A 18 10.50 -11.35 -13.10
N THR A 19 9.78 -11.83 -12.09
CA THR A 19 9.30 -11.00 -10.96
C THR A 19 10.27 -10.98 -9.78
N ARG A 20 11.21 -11.94 -9.74
CA ARG A 20 12.04 -12.27 -8.59
C ARG A 20 11.23 -12.69 -7.36
N TYR A 21 10.00 -13.15 -7.55
CA TYR A 21 9.20 -13.70 -6.46
C TYR A 21 9.68 -15.11 -6.11
N PRO A 22 9.77 -15.45 -4.82
CA PRO A 22 10.14 -16.80 -4.43
C PRO A 22 9.02 -17.75 -4.84
N ILE A 23 9.39 -18.91 -5.37
CA ILE A 23 8.45 -19.92 -5.91
C ILE A 23 7.32 -20.26 -4.93
N VAL A 24 7.59 -20.25 -3.62
CA VAL A 24 6.61 -20.54 -2.56
C VAL A 24 5.39 -19.59 -2.57
N LEU A 25 5.51 -18.38 -3.12
CA LEU A 25 4.38 -17.45 -3.24
C LEU A 25 3.54 -17.68 -4.51
N LEU A 26 4.09 -18.37 -5.51
CA LEU A 26 3.48 -18.57 -6.83
C LEU A 26 2.60 -19.82 -6.85
N THR A 27 1.60 -19.86 -5.96
CA THR A 27 0.63 -20.95 -5.88
C THR A 27 -0.38 -20.86 -7.02
N GLU A 28 -1.06 -21.97 -7.34
CA GLU A 28 -2.06 -22.01 -8.41
C GLU A 28 -3.19 -20.98 -8.18
N GLN A 29 -3.60 -20.78 -6.93
CA GLN A 29 -4.68 -19.86 -6.55
C GLN A 29 -4.21 -18.42 -6.35
N ALA A 30 -2.90 -18.14 -6.38
CA ALA A 30 -2.38 -16.81 -6.12
C ALA A 30 -2.90 -15.81 -7.15
N ASP A 31 -3.67 -14.82 -6.69
CA ASP A 31 -4.16 -13.74 -7.54
C ASP A 31 -3.01 -12.82 -7.92
N LEU A 32 -2.87 -12.58 -9.22
CA LEU A 32 -1.78 -11.80 -9.80
C LEU A 32 -1.75 -10.38 -9.21
N GLU A 33 -2.90 -9.74 -9.03
CA GLU A 33 -2.95 -8.36 -8.56
C GLU A 33 -3.01 -8.29 -7.01
N ASN A 34 -3.94 -9.02 -6.41
CA ASN A 34 -4.25 -8.89 -4.99
C ASN A 34 -3.23 -9.60 -4.09
N ASP A 35 -2.72 -10.74 -4.52
CA ASP A 35 -1.74 -11.52 -3.76
C ASP A 35 -0.31 -11.26 -4.24
N LEU A 36 -0.09 -10.99 -5.53
CA LEU A 36 1.25 -10.85 -6.07
C LEU A 36 1.60 -9.41 -6.48
N GLY A 37 0.64 -8.49 -6.53
CA GLY A 37 0.90 -7.09 -6.88
C GLY A 37 1.42 -6.91 -8.30
N ILE A 38 1.17 -7.89 -9.18
CA ILE A 38 1.54 -7.88 -10.58
C ILE A 38 0.55 -6.98 -11.31
N ASP A 39 0.97 -5.74 -11.51
CA ASP A 39 0.25 -4.74 -12.28
C ASP A 39 0.28 -5.03 -13.79
N SER A 40 -0.45 -4.22 -14.57
CA SER A 40 -0.55 -4.40 -16.02
C SER A 40 0.80 -4.32 -16.75
N VAL A 41 1.77 -3.57 -16.24
CA VAL A 41 3.11 -3.47 -16.83
C VAL A 41 3.89 -4.75 -16.58
N LYS A 42 3.87 -5.25 -15.33
CA LYS A 42 4.56 -6.49 -14.98
C LYS A 42 3.91 -7.71 -15.63
N ARG A 43 2.59 -7.69 -15.87
CA ARG A 43 1.89 -8.73 -16.64
C ARG A 43 2.45 -8.86 -18.05
N LEU A 44 2.67 -7.74 -18.75
CA LEU A 44 3.25 -7.75 -20.11
C LEU A 44 4.66 -8.36 -20.11
N GLU A 45 5.50 -8.01 -19.14
CA GLU A 45 6.84 -8.62 -19.01
C GLU A 45 6.76 -10.14 -18.80
N ILE A 46 5.81 -10.61 -17.97
CA ILE A 46 5.57 -12.03 -17.75
C ILE A 46 5.16 -12.72 -19.05
N VAL A 47 4.25 -12.13 -19.81
CA VAL A 47 3.76 -12.72 -21.06
C VAL A 47 4.89 -12.84 -22.07
N VAL A 48 5.70 -11.79 -22.26
CA VAL A 48 6.88 -11.83 -23.14
C VAL A 48 7.86 -12.93 -22.70
N ALA A 49 8.12 -13.05 -21.39
CA ALA A 49 8.99 -14.10 -20.88
C ALA A 49 8.40 -15.51 -21.10
N LEU A 50 7.07 -15.67 -21.02
CA LEU A 50 6.39 -16.92 -21.30
C LEU A 50 6.41 -17.27 -22.79
N GLU A 51 6.25 -16.29 -23.70
CA GLU A 51 6.40 -16.47 -25.14
C GLU A 51 7.78 -17.06 -25.47
N GLU A 52 8.84 -16.44 -24.95
CA GLU A 52 10.21 -16.92 -25.13
C GLU A 52 10.42 -18.30 -24.50
N ALA A 53 9.93 -18.49 -23.26
CA ALA A 53 10.13 -19.74 -22.53
C ALA A 53 9.42 -20.92 -23.18
N PHE A 54 8.26 -20.73 -23.81
CA PHE A 54 7.48 -21.80 -24.43
C PHE A 54 7.59 -21.84 -25.96
N GLY A 55 8.25 -20.85 -26.59
CA GLY A 55 8.35 -20.74 -28.04
C GLY A 55 7.00 -20.46 -28.71
N LEU A 56 6.10 -19.76 -28.01
CA LEU A 56 4.73 -19.49 -28.43
C LEU A 56 4.58 -18.03 -28.85
N ARG A 57 3.55 -17.73 -29.64
CA ARG A 57 3.00 -16.37 -29.74
C ARG A 57 1.70 -16.31 -28.98
N LEU A 58 1.68 -15.51 -27.93
CA LEU A 58 0.52 -15.27 -27.10
C LEU A 58 -0.22 -14.05 -27.68
N SER A 59 -1.48 -14.23 -28.09
CA SER A 59 -2.34 -13.12 -28.53
C SER A 59 -2.63 -12.13 -27.39
N ASP A 60 -3.22 -10.97 -27.68
CA ASP A 60 -3.63 -9.87 -26.75
C ASP A 60 -4.55 -10.26 -25.55
N ARG A 61 -4.72 -11.55 -25.24
CA ARG A 61 -5.41 -12.09 -24.06
C ARG A 61 -4.77 -11.70 -22.71
N GLU A 62 -3.66 -10.98 -22.69
CA GLU A 62 -3.12 -10.37 -21.47
C GLU A 62 -4.13 -9.47 -20.74
N ARG A 63 -5.08 -8.92 -21.51
CA ARG A 63 -6.19 -8.09 -21.02
C ARG A 63 -7.46 -8.87 -20.76
N ASP A 64 -7.45 -10.19 -20.94
CA ASP A 64 -8.60 -11.03 -20.64
C ASP A 64 -8.86 -10.98 -19.13
N PRO A 65 -10.00 -10.41 -18.68
CA PRO A 65 -10.30 -10.25 -17.27
C PRO A 65 -10.51 -11.59 -16.55
N SER A 66 -10.58 -12.71 -17.27
CA SER A 66 -10.63 -14.06 -16.70
C SER A 66 -9.27 -14.59 -16.22
N ILE A 67 -8.14 -14.04 -16.71
CA ILE A 67 -6.80 -14.45 -16.27
C ILE A 67 -6.42 -13.65 -15.02
N ARG A 68 -6.70 -14.23 -13.86
CA ARG A 68 -6.50 -13.58 -12.55
C ARG A 68 -5.45 -14.24 -11.69
N SER A 69 -5.17 -15.52 -11.91
CA SER A 69 -4.25 -16.32 -11.10
C SER A 69 -3.12 -16.95 -11.90
N ILE A 70 -2.10 -17.45 -11.19
CA ILE A 70 -1.03 -18.27 -11.79
C ILE A 70 -1.62 -19.53 -12.45
N GLY A 71 -2.63 -20.15 -11.84
CA GLY A 71 -3.35 -21.29 -12.42
C GLY A 71 -4.06 -20.95 -13.72
N ASP A 72 -4.65 -19.75 -13.83
CA ASP A 72 -5.26 -19.29 -15.09
C ASP A 72 -4.22 -19.15 -16.20
N ILE A 73 -3.05 -18.58 -15.89
CA ILE A 73 -1.94 -18.49 -16.85
C ILE A 73 -1.53 -19.89 -17.29
N ALA A 74 -1.34 -20.82 -16.36
CA ALA A 74 -0.95 -22.19 -16.70
C ALA A 74 -1.97 -22.89 -17.60
N ARG A 75 -3.27 -22.79 -17.28
CA ARG A 75 -4.36 -23.33 -18.12
C ARG A 75 -4.38 -22.69 -19.50
N TRP A 76 -4.18 -21.39 -19.59
CA TRP A 76 -4.10 -20.68 -20.87
C TRP A 76 -2.93 -21.16 -21.73
N ILE A 77 -1.75 -21.35 -21.13
CA ILE A 77 -0.59 -21.93 -21.84
C ILE A 77 -0.87 -23.37 -22.26
N GLU A 78 -1.50 -24.18 -21.41
CA GLU A 78 -1.90 -25.55 -21.75
C GLU A 78 -2.81 -25.57 -22.99
N GLU A 79 -3.88 -24.77 -23.02
CA GLU A 79 -4.79 -24.66 -24.17
C GLU A 79 -4.05 -24.36 -25.49
N ILE A 80 -3.07 -23.46 -25.46
CA ILE A 80 -2.29 -23.07 -26.64
C ILE A 80 -1.33 -24.18 -27.06
N VAL A 81 -0.60 -24.78 -26.12
CA VAL A 81 0.34 -25.88 -26.42
C VAL A 81 -0.40 -27.09 -26.99
N PHE A 82 -1.57 -27.44 -26.45
CA PHE A 82 -2.37 -28.56 -26.94
C PHE A 82 -3.01 -28.29 -28.30
N SER A 83 -3.42 -27.05 -28.60
CA SER A 83 -3.96 -26.68 -29.91
C SER A 83 -2.87 -26.65 -31.00
N GLN A 84 -1.68 -26.13 -30.73
CA GLN A 84 -0.56 -26.16 -31.69
C GLN A 84 0.02 -27.56 -31.91
N GLY A 85 -0.15 -28.48 -30.94
CA GLY A 85 0.22 -29.89 -31.08
C GLY A 85 -0.69 -30.70 -32.02
N THR A 86 -1.80 -30.11 -32.51
CA THR A 86 -2.77 -30.80 -33.39
C THR A 86 -2.67 -30.42 -34.87
N GLU A 87 -1.79 -29.50 -35.27
CA GLU A 87 -1.58 -29.17 -36.69
C GLU A 87 -0.37 -29.92 -37.30
N ASN A 88 -0.61 -31.13 -37.81
CA ASN A 88 0.16 -31.72 -38.92
C ASN A 88 -0.81 -32.49 -39.84
N PRO A 89 -0.70 -32.39 -41.18
CA PRO A 89 -1.83 -32.58 -42.08
C PRO A 89 -2.06 -34.06 -42.40
N VAL A 90 -3.27 -34.56 -42.09
CA VAL A 90 -3.74 -35.82 -42.66
C VAL A 90 -4.74 -35.51 -43.76
N VAL A 91 -4.23 -35.73 -44.97
CA VAL A 91 -4.88 -36.15 -46.21
C VAL A 91 -6.39 -36.39 -46.11
N ALA A 92 -7.10 -35.71 -47.00
CA ALA A 92 -8.51 -35.91 -47.29
C ALA A 92 -8.83 -37.39 -47.56
N ASP A 93 -9.91 -37.89 -46.95
CA ASP A 93 -10.80 -38.76 -47.68
C ASP A 93 -12.25 -38.60 -47.20
N SER A 94 -13.10 -38.31 -48.18
CA SER A 94 -14.52 -38.09 -48.06
C SER A 94 -15.28 -39.41 -48.04
N VAL A 95 -16.16 -39.64 -47.05
CA VAL A 95 -17.35 -40.48 -47.24
C VAL A 95 -18.53 -39.92 -46.45
N ARG A 96 -19.69 -39.98 -47.12
CA ARG A 96 -21.00 -39.41 -46.82
C ARG A 96 -21.77 -40.19 -45.75
N GLN A 97 -22.72 -39.44 -45.14
CA GLN A 97 -24.09 -39.83 -44.74
C GLN A 97 -24.28 -40.96 -43.72
N ASP A 98 -24.87 -40.65 -42.56
CA ASP A 98 -26.33 -40.76 -42.41
C ASP A 98 -26.85 -40.06 -41.13
N ARG A 99 -28.02 -39.42 -41.30
CA ARG A 99 -28.94 -38.99 -40.23
C ARG A 99 -29.70 -40.23 -39.74
N VAL A 100 -30.12 -40.31 -38.47
CA VAL A 100 -31.49 -40.09 -37.91
C VAL A 100 -31.43 -40.31 -36.35
N PRO A 101 -32.50 -40.18 -35.52
CA PRO A 101 -32.77 -39.04 -34.64
C PRO A 101 -32.72 -39.33 -33.12
N PHE A 102 -32.69 -38.26 -32.33
CA PHE A 102 -33.03 -38.25 -30.90
C PHE A 102 -34.52 -38.57 -30.65
N PRO A 103 -34.87 -39.33 -29.59
CA PRO A 103 -36.19 -39.26 -28.98
C PRO A 103 -36.26 -38.18 -27.89
N ARG A 104 -37.38 -37.45 -27.89
CA ARG A 104 -37.89 -36.61 -26.80
C ARG A 104 -38.62 -37.47 -25.75
N GLY A 105 -38.64 -37.00 -24.50
CA GLY A 105 -39.60 -37.38 -23.45
C GLY A 105 -39.22 -36.68 -22.14
N GLU A 106 -39.84 -35.53 -21.83
CA GLU A 106 -40.93 -35.37 -20.83
C GLU A 106 -40.39 -35.28 -19.39
N THR A 107 -40.28 -34.08 -18.80
CA THR A 107 -41.28 -33.30 -18.00
C THR A 107 -41.62 -33.87 -16.62
N ALA A 108 -41.77 -32.93 -15.67
CA ALA A 108 -42.22 -33.06 -14.27
C ALA A 108 -41.10 -33.55 -13.31
N THR A 109 -40.84 -32.98 -12.13
CA THR A 109 -41.64 -32.13 -11.24
C THR A 109 -40.72 -31.58 -10.14
N GLN A 110 -40.93 -30.34 -9.71
CA GLN A 110 -40.44 -29.86 -8.41
C GLN A 110 -41.06 -30.68 -7.27
N PRO A 111 -40.40 -30.71 -6.10
CA PRO A 111 -41.09 -30.13 -4.97
C PRO A 111 -40.21 -29.18 -4.16
N SER A 112 -40.94 -28.30 -3.49
CA SER A 112 -40.53 -27.17 -2.68
C SER A 112 -40.38 -27.53 -1.20
N ARG A 113 -39.71 -26.62 -0.48
CA ARG A 113 -39.68 -26.39 0.98
C ARG A 113 -38.91 -27.41 1.84
N GLN A 114 -37.92 -26.91 2.58
CA GLN A 114 -38.13 -26.50 3.98
C GLN A 114 -36.94 -25.67 4.50
N LEU A 115 -37.23 -24.46 4.99
CA LEU A 115 -36.38 -23.74 5.93
C LEU A 115 -36.43 -24.50 7.26
N ASN A 116 -35.27 -24.87 7.79
CA ASN A 116 -35.16 -25.26 9.20
C ASN A 116 -34.59 -24.10 10.00
N ASP A 117 -35.53 -23.47 10.70
CA ASP A 117 -35.34 -22.68 11.90
C ASP A 117 -34.79 -23.62 13.00
N ASN A 118 -33.65 -23.28 13.59
CA ASN A 118 -33.19 -23.88 14.84
C ASN A 118 -32.50 -22.80 15.68
N THR A 119 -33.35 -22.01 16.32
CA THR A 119 -33.01 -21.28 17.55
C THR A 119 -32.99 -22.25 18.72
N THR A 120 -31.87 -22.35 19.45
CA THR A 120 -31.82 -22.37 20.94
C THR A 120 -30.41 -22.70 21.47
N ARG A 121 -30.00 -21.94 22.49
CA ARG A 121 -28.86 -22.11 23.44
C ARG A 121 -27.48 -21.73 22.88
N ARG A 122 -26.71 -20.83 23.48
CA ARG A 122 -26.53 -20.49 24.92
C ARG A 122 -26.24 -19.00 25.11
N GLU A 123 -27.10 -18.32 25.86
CA GLU A 123 -26.76 -17.10 26.60
C GLU A 123 -26.26 -17.53 27.99
N SER A 124 -24.95 -17.54 28.20
CA SER A 124 -24.29 -17.45 29.51
C SER A 124 -22.78 -17.55 29.28
N ASP A 125 -22.06 -16.45 29.52
CA ASP A 125 -20.64 -16.39 29.98
C ASP A 125 -19.95 -15.06 29.58
N PHE A 126 -20.65 -13.93 29.76
CA PHE A 126 -20.03 -12.59 29.76
C PHE A 126 -19.98 -12.03 31.20
N HIS A 127 -19.35 -12.75 32.11
CA HIS A 127 -18.74 -12.13 33.28
C HIS A 127 -17.23 -12.08 33.04
N ARG A 128 -16.78 -11.03 32.35
CA ARG A 128 -15.37 -10.62 32.42
C ARG A 128 -15.21 -9.76 33.67
N ASP A 129 -14.25 -10.12 34.51
CA ASP A 129 -13.79 -9.27 35.60
C ASP A 129 -13.47 -7.85 35.07
N PRO A 130 -13.75 -6.78 35.85
CA PRO A 130 -13.36 -5.44 35.45
C PRO A 130 -11.84 -5.36 35.25
N PRO A 131 -11.35 -4.64 34.22
CA PRO A 131 -9.92 -4.49 34.01
C PRO A 131 -9.28 -3.89 35.26
N GLN A 132 -8.21 -4.52 35.74
CA GLN A 132 -7.40 -4.00 36.84
C GLN A 132 -6.97 -2.56 36.51
N SER A 133 -7.23 -1.64 37.42
CA SER A 133 -6.79 -0.24 37.33
C SER A 133 -5.26 -0.22 37.24
N ILE A 134 -4.74 0.00 36.02
CA ILE A 134 -3.34 0.32 35.82
C ILE A 134 -3.24 1.81 36.15
N SER A 135 -2.68 2.15 37.30
CA SER A 135 -2.40 3.54 37.65
C SER A 135 -1.52 4.15 36.54
N PRO A 136 -1.90 5.29 35.93
CA PRO A 136 -1.06 5.92 34.92
C PRO A 136 0.29 6.29 35.55
N PRO A 137 1.41 6.17 34.80
CA PRO A 137 2.70 6.59 35.31
C PRO A 137 2.62 8.07 35.72
N HIS A 138 2.98 8.37 36.96
CA HIS A 138 3.09 9.74 37.45
C HIS A 138 4.15 10.46 36.62
N PHE A 139 3.72 11.36 35.72
CA PHE A 139 4.63 12.27 35.04
C PHE A 139 5.11 13.30 36.06
N THR A 140 6.36 13.18 36.52
CA THR A 140 7.04 14.27 37.22
C THR A 140 7.61 15.24 36.18
N PRO A 141 7.10 16.48 36.06
CA PRO A 141 7.69 17.48 35.18
C PRO A 141 8.99 17.97 35.81
N GLY A 142 10.09 17.31 35.48
CA GLY A 142 11.41 17.92 35.58
C GLY A 142 11.76 18.47 34.20
N THR A 143 12.07 19.75 34.09
CA THR A 143 12.75 20.28 32.90
C THR A 143 14.11 19.59 32.85
N PRO A 144 14.39 18.69 31.87
CA PRO A 144 15.73 18.14 31.76
C PRO A 144 16.70 19.31 31.50
N PRO A 145 17.94 19.24 32.01
CA PRO A 145 18.95 20.23 31.68
C PRO A 145 19.05 20.38 30.15
N LEU A 146 19.20 21.60 29.66
CA LEU A 146 19.54 21.87 28.26
C LEU A 146 20.97 21.37 27.99
N GLU A 147 21.18 20.06 27.98
CA GLU A 147 22.39 19.48 27.41
C GLU A 147 22.37 19.72 25.91
N ASN A 148 23.50 20.20 25.39
CA ASN A 148 23.73 20.50 23.98
C ASN A 148 23.05 19.45 23.10
N ALA A 149 21.96 19.85 22.42
CA ALA A 149 21.26 19.01 21.46
C ALA A 149 22.29 18.47 20.48
N SER A 150 22.65 17.19 20.64
CA SER A 150 23.74 16.63 19.85
C SER A 150 23.38 16.75 18.38
N VAL A 151 24.27 17.35 17.59
CA VAL A 151 24.26 17.25 16.12
C VAL A 151 24.69 15.81 15.81
N GLY A 152 23.82 14.86 16.11
CA GLY A 152 24.08 13.42 16.11
C GLY A 152 22.96 12.65 15.43
N LYS A 153 23.15 11.34 15.28
CA LYS A 153 22.14 10.42 14.75
C LYS A 153 20.95 10.32 15.73
N THR A 154 20.00 11.25 15.63
CA THR A 154 18.87 11.41 16.57
C THR A 154 17.95 10.19 16.68
N LEU A 155 18.02 9.26 15.71
CA LEU A 155 17.24 8.02 15.68
C LEU A 155 18.14 6.77 15.79
N ALA A 156 19.38 6.92 16.24
CA ALA A 156 20.29 5.80 16.42
C ALA A 156 19.68 4.71 17.32
N GLY A 157 19.79 3.46 16.90
CA GLY A 157 19.27 2.31 17.63
C GLY A 157 17.76 2.08 17.50
N ARG A 158 17.03 2.96 16.79
CA ARG A 158 15.61 2.77 16.50
C ARG A 158 15.40 1.94 15.23
N VAL A 159 14.38 1.11 15.23
CA VAL A 159 13.92 0.34 14.06
C VAL A 159 12.65 0.97 13.49
N ALA A 160 12.66 1.28 12.20
CA ALA A 160 11.58 1.99 11.52
C ALA A 160 11.01 1.19 10.35
N LEU A 161 9.71 0.91 10.34
CA LEU A 161 9.00 0.37 9.18
C LEU A 161 8.36 1.51 8.40
N VAL A 162 8.69 1.64 7.11
CA VAL A 162 8.01 2.58 6.20
C VAL A 162 7.28 1.76 5.14
N THR A 163 5.96 1.74 5.21
CA THR A 163 5.13 0.99 4.23
C THR A 163 5.12 1.70 2.87
N GLY A 164 5.16 0.95 1.77
CA GLY A 164 5.17 1.53 0.42
C GLY A 164 6.37 2.43 0.12
N SER A 165 7.55 2.09 0.64
CA SER A 165 8.78 2.88 0.55
C SER A 165 9.75 2.48 -0.55
N GLY A 166 9.33 1.62 -1.50
CA GLY A 166 10.15 1.30 -2.68
C GLY A 166 10.32 2.46 -3.67
N ARG A 167 9.47 3.49 -3.63
CA ARG A 167 9.52 4.66 -4.53
C ARG A 167 8.91 5.91 -3.89
N GLY A 168 8.91 7.02 -4.63
CA GLY A 168 8.18 8.25 -4.31
C GLY A 168 8.47 8.78 -2.91
N ILE A 169 7.42 9.25 -2.22
CA ILE A 169 7.50 9.85 -0.88
C ILE A 169 8.06 8.86 0.14
N GLY A 170 7.57 7.62 0.15
CA GLY A 170 8.02 6.58 1.08
C GLY A 170 9.53 6.31 1.01
N ARG A 171 10.12 6.30 -0.20
CA ARG A 171 11.57 6.16 -0.39
C ARG A 171 12.35 7.31 0.24
N VAL A 172 11.87 8.54 0.07
CA VAL A 172 12.53 9.73 0.65
C VAL A 172 12.41 9.71 2.17
N ILE A 173 11.26 9.33 2.72
CA ILE A 173 11.08 9.12 4.17
C ILE A 173 12.08 8.08 4.69
N ALA A 174 12.17 6.92 4.05
CA ALA A 174 13.10 5.87 4.44
C ALA A 174 14.57 6.36 4.46
N ARG A 175 14.99 7.10 3.43
CA ARG A 175 16.35 7.67 3.36
C ARG A 175 16.62 8.70 4.46
N VAL A 176 15.66 9.57 4.77
CA VAL A 176 15.81 10.58 5.84
C VAL A 176 15.88 9.92 7.22
N LEU A 177 15.04 8.92 7.50
CA LEU A 177 15.10 8.21 8.78
C LEU A 177 16.43 7.46 8.93
N ALA A 178 16.93 6.84 7.86
CA ALA A 178 18.22 6.17 7.86
C ALA A 178 19.40 7.15 8.04
N SER A 179 19.35 8.33 7.43
CA SER A 179 20.40 9.35 7.59
C SER A 179 20.46 9.89 9.02
N LYS A 180 19.35 9.85 9.76
CA LYS A 180 19.29 10.12 11.20
C LYS A 180 19.64 8.92 12.09
N GLY A 181 20.02 7.79 11.50
CA GLY A 181 20.60 6.63 12.19
C GLY A 181 19.63 5.49 12.53
N ALA A 182 18.38 5.56 12.09
CA ALA A 182 17.46 4.44 12.25
C ALA A 182 17.86 3.26 11.35
N THR A 183 17.62 2.03 11.80
CA THR A 183 17.55 0.86 10.92
C THR A 183 16.18 0.85 10.25
N VAL A 184 16.15 0.93 8.93
CA VAL A 184 14.92 1.11 8.16
C VAL A 184 14.51 -0.18 7.46
N ILE A 185 13.28 -0.62 7.71
CA ILE A 185 12.61 -1.66 6.97
C ILE A 185 11.86 -0.99 5.83
N VAL A 186 12.38 -1.17 4.62
CA VAL A 186 11.76 -0.75 3.37
C VAL A 186 10.71 -1.80 2.99
N ASN A 187 9.47 -1.39 2.79
CA ASN A 187 8.40 -2.27 2.33
C ASN A 187 7.89 -1.85 0.95
N SER A 188 7.67 -2.83 0.08
CA SER A 188 7.01 -2.63 -1.21
C SER A 188 6.19 -3.86 -1.59
N PHE A 189 5.19 -3.66 -2.45
CA PHE A 189 4.34 -4.73 -2.97
C PHE A 189 4.47 -4.87 -4.48
N HIS A 190 3.98 -3.89 -5.25
CA HIS A 190 3.97 -3.96 -6.72
C HIS A 190 5.35 -4.09 -7.39
N SER A 191 6.41 -3.64 -6.72
CA SER A 191 7.77 -3.80 -7.22
C SER A 191 8.70 -4.20 -6.09
N ARG A 192 9.04 -5.49 -6.06
CA ARG A 192 10.09 -6.01 -5.18
C ARG A 192 11.44 -5.34 -5.48
N GLU A 193 11.77 -5.21 -6.76
CA GLU A 193 12.96 -4.53 -7.26
C GLU A 193 13.18 -3.14 -6.67
N ALA A 194 12.18 -2.27 -6.77
CA ALA A 194 12.29 -0.89 -6.30
C ALA A 194 12.52 -0.83 -4.78
N GLY A 195 11.95 -1.76 -4.03
CA GLY A 195 12.18 -1.91 -2.60
C GLY A 195 13.59 -2.36 -2.25
N GLU A 196 14.10 -3.39 -2.95
CA GLU A 196 15.48 -3.86 -2.79
C GLU A 196 16.49 -2.79 -3.17
N GLN A 197 16.27 -2.08 -4.28
CA GLN A 197 17.11 -0.97 -4.71
C GLN A 197 17.14 0.15 -3.67
N THR A 198 15.98 0.54 -3.12
CA THR A 198 15.91 1.57 -2.07
C THR A 198 16.73 1.16 -0.84
N ALA A 199 16.62 -0.10 -0.39
CA ALA A 199 17.40 -0.59 0.74
C ALA A 199 18.91 -0.60 0.41
N ALA A 200 19.30 -1.02 -0.80
CA ALA A 200 20.69 -1.01 -1.25
C ALA A 200 21.27 0.42 -1.30
N GLU A 201 20.53 1.39 -1.81
CA GLU A 201 20.94 2.81 -1.85
C GLU A 201 21.17 3.38 -0.45
N ILE A 202 20.30 3.06 0.52
CA ILE A 202 20.46 3.45 1.91
C ILE A 202 21.75 2.87 2.50
N ASN A 203 21.98 1.57 2.28
CA ASN A 203 23.17 0.88 2.77
C ASN A 203 24.46 1.43 2.12
N ALA A 204 24.43 1.73 0.81
CA ALA A 204 25.55 2.33 0.09
C ALA A 204 25.91 3.73 0.60
N GLN A 205 24.95 4.45 1.18
CA GLN A 205 25.14 5.77 1.80
C GLN A 205 25.52 5.69 3.29
N GLY A 206 25.84 4.49 3.80
CA GLY A 206 26.25 4.27 5.20
C GLY A 206 25.10 4.22 6.21
N GLY A 207 23.86 4.14 5.73
CA GLY A 207 22.68 3.83 6.54
C GLY A 207 22.52 2.32 6.79
N SER A 208 21.44 1.94 7.47
CA SER A 208 21.07 0.55 7.69
C SER A 208 19.64 0.32 7.20
N ALA A 209 19.48 -0.55 6.22
CA ALA A 209 18.18 -0.91 5.71
C ALA A 209 18.08 -2.37 5.24
N ILE A 210 16.88 -2.93 5.37
CA ILE A 210 16.49 -4.19 4.75
C ILE A 210 15.20 -3.99 3.95
N HIS A 211 14.97 -4.84 2.95
CA HIS A 211 13.70 -4.89 2.25
C HIS A 211 12.82 -6.04 2.78
N LEU A 212 11.54 -5.78 2.98
CA LEU A 212 10.50 -6.77 3.21
C LEU A 212 9.34 -6.56 2.22
N TRP A 213 9.18 -7.52 1.31
CA TRP A 213 8.09 -7.52 0.35
C TRP A 213 6.75 -7.91 0.98
N GLY A 214 5.65 -7.29 0.53
CA GLY A 214 4.29 -7.70 0.86
C GLY A 214 3.31 -6.54 0.88
N SER A 215 2.03 -6.85 0.63
CA SER A 215 0.94 -5.88 0.65
C SER A 215 0.41 -5.62 2.06
N VAL A 216 0.20 -4.36 2.42
CA VAL A 216 -0.50 -4.00 3.66
C VAL A 216 -2.01 -4.27 3.60
N ALA A 217 -2.54 -4.54 2.41
CA ALA A 217 -3.95 -4.91 2.21
C ALA A 217 -4.22 -6.41 2.43
N ASN A 218 -3.16 -7.22 2.57
CA ASN A 218 -3.25 -8.67 2.71
C ASN A 218 -2.73 -9.10 4.09
N VAL A 219 -3.60 -9.73 4.88
CA VAL A 219 -3.30 -10.12 6.26
C VAL A 219 -2.16 -11.15 6.33
N GLY A 220 -2.12 -12.11 5.41
CA GLY A 220 -1.05 -13.11 5.36
C GLY A 220 0.32 -12.48 5.10
N HIS A 221 0.40 -11.46 4.23
CA HIS A 221 1.64 -10.70 4.05
C HIS A 221 2.01 -9.91 5.30
N LEU A 222 1.06 -9.28 5.97
CA LEU A 222 1.33 -8.56 7.21
C LEU A 222 1.91 -9.49 8.28
N ASP A 223 1.32 -10.67 8.48
CA ASP A 223 1.83 -11.68 9.41
C ASP A 223 3.29 -12.05 9.10
N GLN A 224 3.61 -12.25 7.82
CA GLN A 224 4.97 -12.55 7.37
C GLN A 224 5.94 -11.39 7.60
N ILE A 225 5.51 -10.15 7.29
CA ILE A 225 6.32 -8.94 7.49
C ILE A 225 6.65 -8.79 8.99
N PHE A 226 5.63 -8.78 9.84
CA PHE A 226 5.82 -8.56 11.28
C PHE A 226 6.53 -9.72 11.98
N SER A 227 6.32 -10.96 11.53
CA SER A 227 7.11 -12.12 11.99
C SER A 227 8.60 -11.96 11.68
N GLN A 228 8.94 -11.50 10.48
CA GLN A 228 10.34 -11.22 10.12
C GLN A 228 10.94 -10.06 10.92
N ILE A 229 10.18 -9.00 11.17
CA ILE A 229 10.63 -7.88 12.03
C ILE A 229 10.93 -8.39 13.44
N LYS A 230 9.99 -9.14 14.03
CA LYS A 230 10.14 -9.73 15.35
C LYS A 230 11.35 -10.67 15.41
N SER A 231 11.52 -11.55 14.42
CA SER A 231 12.63 -12.50 14.39
C SER A 231 13.99 -11.84 14.21
N ARG A 232 14.10 -10.75 13.43
CA ARG A 232 15.38 -10.11 13.12
C ARG A 232 15.80 -9.07 14.15
N PHE A 233 14.84 -8.30 14.66
CA PHE A 233 15.13 -7.16 15.53
C PHE A 233 14.57 -7.30 16.93
N GLY A 234 13.51 -8.10 17.12
CA GLY A 234 12.80 -8.22 18.40
C GLY A 234 12.07 -6.95 18.84
N ARG A 235 12.11 -5.88 18.02
CA ARG A 235 11.57 -4.55 18.33
C ARG A 235 11.10 -3.82 17.08
N LEU A 236 10.24 -2.83 17.29
CA LEU A 236 9.88 -1.81 16.32
C LEU A 236 9.60 -0.51 17.09
N ASP A 237 10.17 0.60 16.64
CA ASP A 237 10.09 1.89 17.34
C ASP A 237 9.30 2.92 16.55
N ILE A 238 9.34 2.83 15.22
CA ILE A 238 8.70 3.77 14.30
C ILE A 238 7.90 2.99 13.25
N LEU A 239 6.64 3.38 13.05
CA LEU A 239 5.83 2.94 11.92
C LEU A 239 5.40 4.16 11.12
N VAL A 240 5.69 4.17 9.82
CA VAL A 240 5.13 5.15 8.88
C VAL A 240 4.18 4.44 7.93
N CYS A 241 2.88 4.71 8.10
CA CYS A 241 1.82 4.23 7.23
C CYS A 241 1.72 5.16 6.01
N ASN A 242 2.54 4.87 4.98
CA ASN A 242 2.66 5.63 3.75
C ASN A 242 2.08 4.88 2.53
N ALA A 243 2.02 3.54 2.55
CA ALA A 243 1.42 2.77 1.47
C ALA A 243 0.01 3.31 1.17
N SER A 244 -0.31 3.52 -0.09
CA SER A 244 -1.57 4.16 -0.49
C SER A 244 -1.98 3.59 -1.82
N ASP A 245 -3.27 3.30 -1.96
CA ASP A 245 -3.85 2.83 -3.20
C ASP A 245 -5.23 3.47 -3.43
N GLY A 246 -5.70 3.46 -4.67
CA GLY A 246 -6.97 4.02 -5.06
C GLY A 246 -6.95 4.54 -6.49
N ARG A 247 -8.14 4.54 -7.10
CA ARG A 247 -8.33 5.01 -8.46
C ARG A 247 -8.44 6.54 -8.51
N ILE A 248 -7.75 7.12 -9.50
CA ILE A 248 -7.96 8.51 -9.92
C ILE A 248 -9.02 8.48 -11.02
N GLY A 249 -10.07 9.29 -10.88
CA GLY A 249 -11.15 9.36 -11.85
C GLY A 249 -12.39 10.08 -11.31
N ALA A 250 -13.37 10.28 -12.18
CA ALA A 250 -14.61 10.95 -11.81
C ALA A 250 -15.31 10.19 -10.68
N PHE A 251 -15.83 10.93 -9.70
CA PHE A 251 -16.45 10.34 -8.50
C PHE A 251 -17.59 9.37 -8.84
N MET A 252 -18.38 9.70 -9.87
CA MET A 252 -19.51 8.89 -10.33
C MET A 252 -19.12 7.62 -11.10
N GLU A 253 -17.85 7.47 -11.46
CA GLU A 253 -17.30 6.31 -12.19
C GLU A 253 -16.56 5.32 -11.26
N LEU A 254 -16.48 5.63 -9.96
CA LEU A 254 -15.86 4.76 -8.97
C LEU A 254 -16.73 3.51 -8.78
N THR A 255 -16.10 2.35 -8.97
CA THR A 255 -16.74 1.04 -8.79
C THR A 255 -16.64 0.58 -7.32
N PRO A 256 -17.45 -0.41 -6.88
CA PRO A 256 -17.28 -1.03 -5.56
C PRO A 256 -15.85 -1.52 -5.32
N ASP A 257 -15.20 -2.12 -6.31
CA ASP A 257 -13.82 -2.58 -6.20
C ASP A 257 -12.82 -1.43 -6.00
N ASP A 258 -13.07 -0.25 -6.59
CA ASP A 258 -12.26 0.95 -6.37
C ASP A 258 -12.34 1.43 -4.92
N TRP A 259 -13.54 1.35 -4.32
CA TRP A 259 -13.76 1.66 -2.91
C TRP A 259 -13.11 0.64 -1.99
N ASP A 260 -13.29 -0.64 -2.28
CA ASP A 260 -12.72 -1.72 -1.50
C ASP A 260 -11.18 -1.65 -1.50
N ARG A 261 -10.54 -1.44 -2.66
CA ARG A 261 -9.08 -1.22 -2.74
C ARG A 261 -8.64 -0.02 -1.90
N ALA A 262 -9.33 1.12 -2.03
CA ALA A 262 -8.99 2.33 -1.29
C ALA A 262 -9.08 2.11 0.22
N PHE A 263 -10.19 1.57 0.73
CA PHE A 263 -10.36 1.30 2.16
C PHE A 263 -9.44 0.21 2.68
N ARG A 264 -9.24 -0.86 1.91
CA ARG A 264 -8.39 -1.99 2.30
C ARG A 264 -6.95 -1.55 2.55
N THR A 265 -6.36 -0.80 1.62
CA THR A 265 -4.97 -0.35 1.75
C THR A 265 -4.84 0.79 2.75
N ASN A 266 -5.67 1.84 2.63
CA ASN A 266 -5.45 3.11 3.33
C ASN A 266 -6.00 3.12 4.76
N VAL A 267 -7.00 2.31 5.07
CA VAL A 267 -7.65 2.31 6.39
C VAL A 267 -7.38 1.00 7.09
N ILE A 268 -7.85 -0.12 6.52
CA ILE A 268 -7.76 -1.43 7.18
C ILE A 268 -6.29 -1.85 7.32
N GLY A 269 -5.49 -1.74 6.26
CA GLY A 269 -4.07 -2.08 6.28
C GLY A 269 -3.27 -1.21 7.25
N HIS A 270 -3.57 0.08 7.33
CA HIS A 270 -2.91 1.00 8.28
C HIS A 270 -3.25 0.63 9.73
N HIS A 271 -4.53 0.36 10.00
CA HIS A 271 -4.98 -0.11 11.31
C HIS A 271 -4.26 -1.41 11.70
N GLN A 272 -4.21 -2.40 10.80
CA GLN A 272 -3.57 -3.69 11.07
C GLN A 272 -2.06 -3.55 11.28
N CYS A 273 -1.38 -2.73 10.47
CA CYS A 273 0.02 -2.36 10.72
C CYS A 273 0.19 -1.72 12.09
N ALA A 274 -0.69 -0.78 12.48
CA ALA A 274 -0.60 -0.09 13.77
C ALA A 274 -0.78 -1.04 14.95
N VAL A 275 -1.74 -1.98 14.87
CA VAL A 275 -1.95 -3.01 15.90
C VAL A 275 -0.71 -3.88 16.06
N MET A 276 -0.21 -4.49 14.98
CA MET A 276 0.97 -5.37 15.04
C MET A 276 2.24 -4.61 15.45
N ALA A 277 2.40 -3.37 14.99
CA ALA A 277 3.51 -2.51 15.43
C ALA A 277 3.41 -2.19 16.92
N SER A 278 2.21 -1.92 17.44
CA SER A 278 2.01 -1.60 18.85
C SER A 278 2.42 -2.74 19.78
N GLU A 279 2.25 -4.00 19.36
CA GLU A 279 2.70 -5.16 20.13
C GLU A 279 4.23 -5.17 20.31
N LEU A 280 4.98 -4.87 19.25
CA LEU A 280 6.44 -4.77 19.28
C LEU A 280 6.93 -3.52 20.01
N MET A 281 6.25 -2.38 19.81
CA MET A 281 6.55 -1.12 20.49
C MET A 281 6.36 -1.24 22.01
N ARG A 282 5.30 -1.92 22.46
CA ARG A 282 5.05 -2.21 23.89
C ARG A 282 6.20 -2.97 24.53
N GLY A 283 6.77 -3.94 23.82
CA GLY A 283 7.97 -4.66 24.28
C GLY A 283 9.24 -3.80 24.31
N SER A 284 9.24 -2.67 23.60
CA SER A 284 10.40 -1.78 23.41
C SER A 284 10.34 -0.50 24.26
N GLY A 285 9.30 -0.34 25.08
CA GLY A 285 9.10 0.83 25.96
C GLY A 285 8.33 2.00 25.33
N GLY A 286 7.69 1.78 24.18
CA GLY A 286 6.90 2.79 23.47
C GLY A 286 7.29 2.90 21.99
N GLY A 287 6.78 3.93 21.31
CA GLY A 287 7.06 4.15 19.90
C GLY A 287 6.31 5.32 19.29
N SER A 288 6.47 5.49 17.97
CA SER A 288 5.77 6.52 17.21
C SER A 288 5.18 5.97 15.92
N ILE A 289 3.89 6.20 15.72
CA ILE A 289 3.15 5.87 14.50
C ILE A 289 2.86 7.17 13.75
N ILE A 290 3.18 7.19 12.47
CA ILE A 290 2.85 8.29 11.57
C ILE A 290 1.93 7.77 10.47
N THR A 291 0.81 8.47 10.27
CA THR A 291 -0.08 8.22 9.14
C THR A 291 0.02 9.33 8.11
N MET A 292 -0.16 8.98 6.83
CA MET A 292 -0.14 9.94 5.73
C MET A 292 -1.55 10.30 5.26
N SER A 293 -1.86 11.59 5.27
CA SER A 293 -3.08 12.19 4.72
C SER A 293 -2.72 13.18 3.59
N ALA A 294 -3.74 13.79 3.00
CA ALA A 294 -3.62 14.80 1.94
C ALA A 294 -4.66 15.89 2.14
N VAL A 295 -4.46 17.07 1.54
CA VAL A 295 -5.40 18.20 1.61
C VAL A 295 -6.83 17.85 1.18
N GLY A 296 -7.00 16.80 0.36
CA GLY A 296 -8.30 16.23 -0.02
C GLY A 296 -9.12 15.62 1.12
N ALA A 297 -8.56 15.48 2.33
CA ALA A 297 -9.30 15.03 3.51
C ALA A 297 -10.24 16.10 4.07
N LYS A 298 -9.91 17.39 3.85
CA LYS A 298 -10.67 18.55 4.36
C LYS A 298 -11.20 19.46 3.25
N GLY A 299 -10.79 19.21 2.01
CA GLY A 299 -11.23 19.93 0.82
C GLY A 299 -11.48 18.97 -0.33
N TRP A 300 -12.11 19.47 -1.38
CA TRP A 300 -12.33 18.68 -2.60
C TRP A 300 -11.12 18.81 -3.53
N VAL A 301 -10.70 17.68 -4.11
CA VAL A 301 -9.74 17.63 -5.21
C VAL A 301 -10.35 16.78 -6.31
N ASP A 302 -10.45 17.36 -7.50
CA ASP A 302 -11.01 16.66 -8.66
C ASP A 302 -10.26 15.36 -8.94
N GLY A 303 -11.00 14.32 -9.31
CA GLY A 303 -10.45 12.99 -9.60
C GLY A 303 -10.03 12.15 -8.38
N LEU A 304 -9.98 12.70 -7.16
CA LEU A 304 -9.48 11.99 -5.97
C LEU A 304 -10.58 11.54 -5.00
N GLY A 305 -11.77 11.21 -5.50
CA GLY A 305 -12.98 10.93 -4.71
C GLY A 305 -12.80 9.96 -3.54
N SER A 306 -12.52 8.68 -3.84
CA SER A 306 -12.32 7.66 -2.79
C SER A 306 -11.10 7.95 -1.94
N GLN A 307 -10.03 8.49 -2.55
CA GLN A 307 -8.79 8.84 -1.86
C GLN A 307 -8.99 9.94 -0.80
N GLY A 308 -9.71 11.01 -1.12
CA GLY A 308 -10.04 12.07 -0.16
C GLY A 308 -10.83 11.54 1.04
N VAL A 309 -11.83 10.70 0.79
CA VAL A 309 -12.66 10.08 1.84
C VAL A 309 -11.82 9.19 2.76
N VAL A 310 -10.98 8.30 2.21
CA VAL A 310 -10.14 7.43 3.07
C VAL A 310 -9.08 8.24 3.84
N LYS A 311 -8.58 9.36 3.31
CA LYS A 311 -7.67 10.23 4.06
C LYS A 311 -8.35 10.94 5.23
N ALA A 312 -9.62 11.33 5.11
CA ALA A 312 -10.40 11.81 6.26
C ALA A 312 -10.60 10.70 7.32
N ALA A 313 -10.81 9.46 6.90
CA ALA A 313 -10.86 8.31 7.80
C ALA A 313 -9.52 8.10 8.52
N VAL A 314 -8.39 8.22 7.80
CA VAL A 314 -7.03 8.12 8.37
C VAL A 314 -6.76 9.20 9.42
N GLU A 315 -7.14 10.45 9.16
CA GLU A 315 -6.99 11.53 10.16
C GLU A 315 -7.77 11.26 11.44
N THR A 316 -8.97 10.69 11.31
CA THR A 316 -9.78 10.30 12.47
C THR A 316 -9.15 9.13 13.21
N MET A 317 -8.80 8.06 12.49
CA MET A 317 -8.14 6.87 13.06
C MET A 317 -6.86 7.22 13.82
N THR A 318 -6.08 8.20 13.34
CA THR A 318 -4.87 8.68 14.01
C THR A 318 -5.16 9.17 15.44
N ARG A 319 -6.26 9.88 15.65
CA ARG A 319 -6.66 10.38 16.99
C ARG A 319 -7.06 9.24 17.92
N TYR A 320 -7.74 8.22 17.39
CA TYR A 320 -8.10 7.02 18.16
C TYR A 320 -6.85 6.24 18.56
N LEU A 321 -5.95 5.96 17.61
CA LEU A 321 -4.66 5.33 17.88
C LEU A 321 -3.85 6.11 18.92
N ALA A 322 -3.83 7.43 18.83
CA ALA A 322 -3.13 8.28 19.79
C ALA A 322 -3.65 8.13 21.22
N CYS A 323 -4.98 8.15 21.41
CA CYS A 323 -5.61 8.02 22.71
C CYS A 323 -5.49 6.60 23.28
N GLU A 324 -5.75 5.59 22.46
CA GLU A 324 -5.77 4.19 22.91
C GLU A 324 -4.38 3.60 23.14
N LEU A 325 -3.36 4.10 22.43
CA LEU A 325 -1.99 3.61 22.57
C LEU A 325 -1.13 4.47 23.51
N ALA A 326 -1.63 5.63 23.97
CA ALA A 326 -0.93 6.49 24.93
C ALA A 326 -0.52 5.78 26.24
N PRO A 327 -1.34 4.92 26.88
CA PRO A 327 -0.94 4.18 28.08
C PRO A 327 0.27 3.27 27.87
N PHE A 328 0.61 2.96 26.62
CA PHE A 328 1.74 2.12 26.24
C PHE A 328 2.98 2.92 25.83
N GLY A 329 2.98 4.25 26.01
CA GLY A 329 4.07 5.12 25.58
C GLY A 329 4.18 5.25 24.06
N ILE A 330 3.09 4.97 23.33
CA ILE A 330 3.06 5.05 21.87
C ILE A 330 2.31 6.31 21.46
N ARG A 331 2.95 7.12 20.62
CA ARG A 331 2.35 8.32 20.02
C ARG A 331 1.86 8.00 18.62
N SER A 332 0.74 8.59 18.21
CA SER A 332 0.27 8.55 16.83
C SER A 332 -0.03 9.95 16.33
N ASN A 333 0.57 10.34 15.21
CA ASN A 333 0.34 11.63 14.56
C ASN A 333 0.15 11.45 13.05
N CYS A 334 -0.47 12.44 12.41
CA CYS A 334 -0.73 12.43 10.98
C CYS A 334 0.06 13.55 10.30
N VAL A 335 0.65 13.26 9.14
CA VAL A 335 1.24 14.27 8.26
C VAL A 335 0.37 14.39 7.02
N VAL A 336 -0.07 15.62 6.73
CA VAL A 336 -0.88 15.98 5.56
C VAL A 336 0.01 16.68 4.56
N GLY A 337 0.19 16.08 3.38
CA GLY A 337 0.81 16.77 2.26
C GLY A 337 -0.18 17.66 1.52
N GLY A 338 0.28 18.84 1.10
CA GLY A 338 -0.31 19.59 0.01
C GLY A 338 -0.20 18.84 -1.33
N PRO A 339 -0.40 19.54 -2.46
CA PRO A 339 0.12 19.06 -3.74
C PRO A 339 1.63 18.79 -3.61
N VAL A 340 2.10 17.65 -4.10
CA VAL A 340 3.51 17.23 -4.02
C VAL A 340 4.03 16.98 -5.44
N TYR A 341 5.25 17.45 -5.74
CA TYR A 341 5.92 17.10 -6.98
C TYR A 341 6.22 15.58 -7.06
N GLY A 342 5.92 14.94 -8.20
CA GLY A 342 6.30 13.56 -8.50
C GLY A 342 5.17 12.69 -9.04
N ASP A 343 5.34 11.37 -8.93
CA ASP A 343 4.59 10.33 -9.66
C ASP A 343 3.05 10.47 -9.63
N LEU A 344 2.46 11.01 -8.55
CA LEU A 344 1.00 11.16 -8.46
C LEU A 344 0.49 12.26 -9.41
N LEU A 345 1.22 13.37 -9.53
CA LEU A 345 0.88 14.49 -10.39
C LEU A 345 0.86 14.03 -11.87
N ASP A 346 1.80 13.17 -12.25
CA ASP A 346 1.92 12.63 -13.61
C ASP A 346 0.75 11.71 -14.00
N LYS A 347 -0.03 11.21 -13.03
CA LYS A 347 -1.21 10.36 -13.28
C LYS A 347 -2.48 11.14 -13.61
N PHE A 348 -2.48 12.46 -13.44
CA PHE A 348 -3.63 13.26 -13.83
C PHE A 348 -3.69 13.40 -15.36
N PRO A 349 -4.88 13.27 -16.00
CA PRO A 349 -5.02 13.37 -17.46
C PRO A 349 -4.42 14.66 -18.07
N ASN A 350 -4.41 15.76 -17.30
CA ASN A 350 -3.81 17.04 -17.68
C ASN A 350 -2.78 17.50 -16.64
N ALA A 351 -1.81 16.63 -16.32
CA ALA A 351 -0.81 16.85 -15.27
C ALA A 351 -0.20 18.26 -15.25
N ARG A 352 0.21 18.79 -16.42
CA ARG A 352 0.79 20.14 -16.48
C ARG A 352 -0.19 21.24 -16.08
N ASN A 353 -1.44 21.17 -16.54
CA ASN A 353 -2.46 22.16 -16.17
C ASN A 353 -2.84 22.04 -14.69
N ALA A 354 -2.89 20.82 -14.15
CA ALA A 354 -3.12 20.59 -12.72
C ALA A 354 -1.98 21.20 -11.87
N GLN A 355 -0.73 21.00 -12.30
CA GLN A 355 0.43 21.60 -11.66
C GLN A 355 0.36 23.13 -11.67
N ASP A 356 0.15 23.74 -12.85
CA ASP A 356 0.09 25.20 -13.01
C ASP A 356 -1.04 25.81 -12.18
N HIS A 357 -2.17 25.10 -12.13
CA HIS A 357 -3.29 25.47 -11.29
C HIS A 357 -2.88 25.48 -9.81
N TRP A 358 -2.28 24.40 -9.31
CA TRP A 358 -1.87 24.32 -7.90
C TRP A 358 -0.77 25.33 -7.54
N GLU A 359 0.23 25.53 -8.40
CA GLU A 359 1.30 26.52 -8.20
C GLU A 359 0.73 27.95 -8.14
N THR A 360 -0.26 28.26 -8.99
CA THR A 360 -0.93 29.57 -8.99
C THR A 360 -1.70 29.83 -7.70
N HIS A 361 -2.29 28.78 -7.10
CA HIS A 361 -3.11 28.89 -5.89
C HIS A 361 -2.30 28.72 -4.59
N ALA A 362 -1.13 28.09 -4.62
CA ALA A 362 -0.22 28.02 -3.48
C ALA A 362 0.30 29.42 -3.11
N PRO A 363 0.26 29.88 -1.84
CA PRO A 363 0.65 31.24 -1.45
C PRO A 363 2.04 31.71 -1.90
N ASP A 364 3.04 30.84 -1.81
CA ASP A 364 4.42 31.12 -2.21
C ASP A 364 4.74 30.69 -3.65
N GLY A 365 3.80 29.98 -4.30
CA GLY A 365 3.94 29.50 -5.67
C GLY A 365 4.53 28.10 -5.80
N ASN A 366 4.83 27.42 -4.69
CA ASN A 366 5.50 26.12 -4.69
C ASN A 366 4.54 24.99 -4.31
N LEU A 367 4.76 23.82 -4.90
CA LEU A 367 4.22 22.56 -4.38
C LEU A 367 5.22 21.95 -3.40
N CYS A 368 4.75 21.03 -2.55
CA CYS A 368 5.62 20.34 -1.63
C CYS A 368 6.61 19.41 -2.35
N SER A 369 7.77 19.24 -1.73
CA SER A 369 8.69 18.16 -2.03
C SER A 369 8.47 16.98 -1.08
N PRO A 370 8.78 15.74 -1.52
CA PRO A 370 8.84 14.58 -0.62
C PRO A 370 9.78 14.76 0.58
N LEU A 371 10.83 15.58 0.44
CA LEU A 371 11.82 15.83 1.50
C LEU A 371 11.23 16.65 2.65
N GLU A 372 10.38 17.64 2.36
CA GLU A 372 9.72 18.45 3.40
C GLU A 372 8.78 17.59 4.25
N LEU A 373 8.02 16.68 3.63
CA LEU A 373 7.22 15.69 4.34
C LEU A 373 8.10 14.77 5.20
N ALA A 374 9.17 14.23 4.62
CA ALA A 374 10.10 13.36 5.34
C ALA A 374 10.75 14.04 6.56
N ASN A 375 11.09 15.33 6.45
CA ASN A 375 11.64 16.11 7.55
C ASN A 375 10.62 16.34 8.67
N ALA A 376 9.36 16.63 8.34
CA ALA A 376 8.29 16.74 9.33
C ALA A 376 8.07 15.41 10.07
N ILE A 377 8.06 14.29 9.34
CA ILE A 377 7.97 12.94 9.91
C ILE A 377 9.16 12.67 10.84
N ALA A 378 10.37 12.98 10.39
CA ALA A 378 11.58 12.75 11.18
C ALA A 378 11.61 13.54 12.49
N PHE A 379 11.02 14.74 12.52
CA PHE A 379 10.77 15.49 13.75
C PHE A 379 9.70 14.81 14.61
N LEU A 380 8.54 14.47 14.05
CA LEU A 380 7.43 13.89 14.81
C LEU A 380 7.74 12.55 15.48
N VAL A 381 8.70 11.79 14.96
CA VAL A 381 9.17 10.52 15.53
C VAL A 381 10.36 10.66 16.49
N SER A 382 10.92 11.86 16.65
CA SER A 382 12.02 12.13 17.59
C SER A 382 11.51 12.34 19.02
N ASP A 383 12.43 12.43 19.97
CA ASP A 383 12.13 12.73 21.38
C ASP A 383 11.71 14.19 21.60
N ASP A 384 12.13 15.10 20.71
CA ASP A 384 11.72 16.52 20.72
C ASP A 384 10.22 16.67 20.51
N ALA A 385 9.57 15.68 19.89
CA ALA A 385 8.13 15.63 19.67
C ALA A 385 7.38 14.83 20.75
N SER A 386 8.00 14.53 21.90
CA SER A 386 7.41 13.71 22.98
C SER A 386 6.05 14.21 23.48
N GLY A 387 5.79 15.52 23.45
CA GLY A 387 4.50 16.11 23.82
C GLY A 387 3.44 16.13 22.71
N ILE A 388 3.79 15.71 21.49
CA ILE A 388 2.90 15.78 20.32
C ILE A 388 2.26 14.41 20.08
N ASN A 389 0.95 14.32 20.32
CA ASN A 389 0.16 13.10 20.14
C ASN A 389 -1.26 13.41 19.63
N GLY A 390 -1.77 12.63 18.67
CA GLY A 390 -3.10 12.81 18.06
C GLY A 390 -3.21 14.00 17.11
N SER A 391 -2.09 14.63 16.76
CA SER A 391 -2.06 15.85 15.96
C SER A 391 -2.04 15.57 14.46
N VAL A 392 -2.61 16.50 13.68
CA VAL A 392 -2.60 16.48 12.21
C VAL A 392 -1.75 17.66 11.73
N TRP A 393 -0.56 17.37 11.23
CA TRP A 393 0.44 18.35 10.79
C TRP A 393 0.35 18.58 9.29
N VAL A 394 -0.03 19.79 8.91
CA VAL A 394 -0.15 20.17 7.50
C VAL A 394 1.17 20.74 6.99
N VAL A 395 1.66 20.17 5.89
CA VAL A 395 2.85 20.60 5.15
C VAL A 395 2.42 20.83 3.72
N ASP A 396 2.10 22.09 3.38
CA ASP A 396 1.45 22.43 2.12
C ASP A 396 1.76 23.85 1.61
N HIS A 397 2.81 24.51 2.13
CA HIS A 397 3.13 25.92 1.82
C HIS A 397 1.98 26.91 2.08
N GLY A 398 1.04 26.57 2.97
CA GLY A 398 -0.15 27.37 3.27
C GLY A 398 -1.29 27.19 2.25
N PHE A 399 -1.19 26.21 1.34
CA PHE A 399 -2.19 25.94 0.31
C PHE A 399 -3.60 25.75 0.89
N SER A 400 -3.76 25.02 1.99
CA SER A 400 -5.05 24.81 2.64
C SER A 400 -5.46 25.93 3.61
N ALA A 401 -4.55 26.85 3.92
CA ALA A 401 -4.83 27.97 4.84
C ALA A 401 -5.57 29.14 4.16
N VAL A 402 -5.63 29.18 2.82
CA VAL A 402 -6.30 30.25 2.10
C VAL A 402 -7.81 30.01 2.02
N ALA A 403 -8.59 31.01 2.44
CA ALA A 403 -10.02 31.03 2.17
C ALA A 403 -10.25 31.48 0.71
N ASN A 404 -10.59 30.53 -0.16
CA ASN A 404 -11.33 30.75 -1.41
C ASN A 404 -10.57 31.37 -2.60
N GLY A 405 -9.32 30.97 -2.87
CA GLY A 405 -8.66 31.32 -4.14
C GLY A 405 -8.52 32.82 -4.39
N GLN A 406 -8.44 33.62 -3.32
CA GLN A 406 -8.27 35.07 -3.43
C GLN A 406 -7.03 35.38 -4.29
N PRO A 407 -7.16 36.22 -5.32
CA PRO A 407 -6.03 36.56 -6.17
C PRO A 407 -4.92 37.20 -5.34
N LYS A 408 -3.69 36.70 -5.49
CA LYS A 408 -2.52 37.28 -4.83
C LYS A 408 -2.40 38.76 -5.23
N ARG A 409 -2.27 39.67 -4.27
CA ARG A 409 -1.88 41.08 -4.53
C ARG A 409 -0.38 41.16 -4.84
N VAL A 410 0.07 40.51 -5.92
CA VAL A 410 1.50 40.37 -6.26
C VAL A 410 2.17 41.73 -6.52
N GLY A 411 1.39 42.73 -6.99
CA GLY A 411 1.90 44.06 -7.33
C GLY A 411 2.22 44.98 -6.15
N GLU A 412 1.62 44.78 -4.97
CA GLU A 412 1.81 45.66 -3.81
C GLU A 412 2.95 45.19 -2.90
N ALA A 413 3.09 43.88 -2.67
CA ALA A 413 4.10 43.33 -1.77
C ALA A 413 5.55 43.61 -2.23
N LYS A 414 5.83 43.49 -3.55
CA LYS A 414 7.15 43.80 -4.11
C LYS A 414 7.50 45.29 -4.00
N ARG A 415 6.51 46.20 -4.13
CA ARG A 415 6.73 47.65 -3.96
C ARG A 415 7.09 48.03 -2.52
N VAL A 416 6.48 47.36 -1.53
CA VAL A 416 6.76 47.61 -0.10
C VAL A 416 8.15 47.11 0.30
N MET A 417 8.64 46.03 -0.31
CA MET A 417 9.99 45.50 -0.04
C MET A 417 11.10 46.24 -0.80
N SER A 418 10.81 46.87 -1.94
CA SER A 418 11.80 47.69 -2.67
C SER A 418 11.87 49.14 -2.21
N SER A 419 10.98 49.57 -1.31
CA SER A 419 10.91 50.94 -0.77
C SER A 419 11.49 51.07 0.65
N ARG A 420 12.26 50.08 1.10
CA ARG A 420 13.15 50.14 2.27
C ARG A 420 14.56 49.81 1.81
#